data_AF-A0A818PAX6-F1
#
_entry.id   AF-A0A818PAX6-F1
#
_cell.length_a   1.000
_cell.length_b   1.000
_cell.length_c   1.000
_cell.angle_alpha   90.00
_cell.angle_beta   90.00
_cell.angle_gamma   90.00
#
_symmetry.space_group_name_H-M   'P 1'
#
loop_
_entity.id
_entity.type
_entity.pdbx_description
1 polymer ?
#
loop_
_entity_poly.entity_id
_entity_poly.type
_entity_poly.pdbx_seq_one_letter_code
_entity_poly.pdbx_strand_id
1 'polypeptide(L)' 'PNINTLSMFKAQNIFADLVYRYCLHQYGSNQAPTLFLRYIHKLMKVQQLVDAVKYTINDYIDIAELSPLMQSLLM' A
#
# COMPACT_ATOMS: atom_id res chain seq x y z
N PRO A 1 8.01 -20.79 -1.91
CA PRO A 1 7.72 -19.35 -2.13
C PRO A 1 7.21 -19.13 -3.56
N ASN A 2 6.05 -18.49 -3.72
CA ASN A 2 5.45 -18.22 -5.03
C ASN A 2 6.32 -17.19 -5.78
N ILE A 3 6.67 -17.42 -7.05
CA ILE A 3 7.58 -16.54 -7.82
C ILE A 3 7.06 -15.09 -7.83
N ASN A 4 5.74 -14.93 -7.83
CA ASN A 4 5.04 -13.64 -7.80
C ASN A 4 5.23 -12.88 -6.48
N THR A 5 5.31 -13.56 -5.34
CA THR A 5 5.51 -12.86 -4.05
C THR A 5 6.94 -12.36 -3.90
N LEU A 6 7.91 -13.09 -4.43
CA LEU A 6 9.31 -12.66 -4.43
C LEU A 6 9.53 -11.43 -5.34
N SER A 7 8.90 -11.39 -6.51
CA SER A 7 9.00 -10.24 -7.42
C SER A 7 8.32 -8.99 -6.85
N MET A 8 7.15 -9.13 -6.21
CA MET A 8 6.49 -8.02 -5.52
C MET A 8 7.32 -7.46 -4.37
N PHE A 9 7.91 -8.32 -3.53
CA PHE A 9 8.78 -7.87 -2.44
C PHE A 9 10.01 -7.09 -2.95
N LYS A 10 10.63 -7.57 -4.04
CA LYS A 10 11.74 -6.86 -4.69
C LYS A 10 11.31 -5.48 -5.20
N ALA A 11 10.15 -5.38 -5.84
CA ALA A 11 9.63 -4.11 -6.33
C ALA A 11 9.34 -3.12 -5.18
N GLN A 12 8.77 -3.61 -4.07
CA GLN A 12 8.51 -2.80 -2.87
C GLN A 12 9.80 -2.26 -2.25
N ASN A 13 10.86 -3.08 -2.18
CA ASN A 13 12.17 -2.63 -1.69
C ASN A 13 12.79 -1.55 -2.58
N ILE A 14 12.72 -1.73 -3.91
CA ILE A 14 13.21 -0.72 -4.86
C ILE A 14 12.44 0.59 -4.69
N PHE A 15 11.11 0.52 -4.55
CA PHE A 15 10.28 1.69 -4.32
C PHE A 15 10.66 2.41 -3.02
N ALA A 16 10.81 1.68 -1.90
CA ALA A 16 11.20 2.27 -0.63
C ALA A 16 12.58 2.97 -0.71
N ASP A 17 13.55 2.37 -1.37
CA ASP A 17 14.87 2.98 -1.59
C ASP A 17 14.76 4.28 -2.41
N LEU A 18 13.96 4.29 -3.48
CA LEU A 18 13.73 5.49 -4.29
C LEU A 18 13.07 6.62 -3.48
N VAL A 19 12.08 6.30 -2.63
CA VAL A 19 11.45 7.30 -1.76
C VAL A 19 12.45 7.87 -0.77
N TYR A 20 13.30 7.04 -0.17
CA TYR A 20 14.34 7.51 0.75
C TYR A 20 15.36 8.41 0.05
N ARG A 21 15.84 8.03 -1.14
CA ARG A 21 16.75 8.85 -1.96
C ARG A 21 16.11 10.18 -2.35
N TYR A 22 14.82 10.17 -2.72
CA TYR A 22 14.08 11.40 -2.99
C TYR A 22 14.02 12.30 -1.75
N CYS A 23 13.74 11.73 -0.58
CA CYS A 23 13.72 12.47 0.68
C CYS A 23 15.09 13.07 1.01
N LEU A 24 16.18 12.32 0.79
CA LEU A 24 17.55 12.82 0.95
C LEU A 24 17.86 13.97 0.00
N HIS A 25 17.52 13.81 -1.27
CA HIS A 25 17.78 14.82 -2.30
C HIS A 25 17.03 16.12 -2.04
N GLN A 26 15.77 16.06 -1.58
CA GLN A 26 14.97 17.28 -1.40
C GLN A 26 15.09 17.94 -0.03
N TYR A 27 15.23 17.16 1.03
CA TYR A 27 15.10 17.67 2.40
C TYR A 27 16.39 17.54 3.23
N GLY A 28 17.43 16.96 2.63
CA GLY A 28 18.71 16.74 3.28
C GLY A 28 18.68 15.62 4.33
N SER A 29 19.87 15.24 4.81
CA SER A 29 20.06 14.12 5.74
C SER A 29 19.33 14.28 7.08
N ASN A 30 19.12 15.52 7.54
CA ASN A 30 18.49 15.77 8.84
C ASN A 30 16.99 15.50 8.84
N GLN A 31 16.28 15.81 7.74
CA GLN A 31 14.82 15.67 7.67
C GLN A 31 14.37 14.42 6.91
N ALA A 32 15.23 13.87 6.05
CA ALA A 32 14.88 12.73 5.20
C ALA A 32 14.35 11.51 5.94
N PRO A 33 14.95 11.04 7.06
CA PRO A 33 14.45 9.84 7.76
C PRO A 33 13.01 10.03 8.27
N THR A 34 12.73 11.19 8.87
CA THR A 34 11.40 11.51 9.42
C THR A 34 10.35 11.60 8.32
N LEU A 35 10.67 12.24 7.19
CA LEU A 35 9.75 12.37 6.05
C LEU A 35 9.52 11.05 5.34
N PHE A 36 10.58 10.25 5.14
CA PHE A 36 10.48 8.90 4.59
C PHE A 36 9.54 8.04 5.43
N LEU A 37 9.76 7.97 6.75
CA LEU A 37 8.88 7.21 7.66
C LEU A 37 7.45 7.70 7.58
N ARG A 38 7.22 9.01 7.54
CA ARG A 38 5.88 9.59 7.40
C ARG A 38 5.19 9.15 6.10
N TYR A 39 5.91 9.08 4.99
CA TYR A 39 5.36 8.63 3.70
C TYR A 39 5.06 7.14 3.68
N ILE A 40 5.99 6.30 4.14
CA ILE A 40 5.76 4.85 4.24
C ILE A 40 4.58 4.54 5.17
N HIS A 41 4.48 5.25 6.30
CA HIS A 41 3.39 5.01 7.25
C HIS A 41 2.02 5.42 6.70
N LYS A 42 1.95 6.49 5.89
CA LYS A 42 0.72 6.85 5.16
C LYS A 42 0.32 5.77 4.16
N LEU A 43 1.27 5.19 3.43
CA LEU A 43 0.99 4.10 2.48
C LEU A 43 0.44 2.85 3.19
N MET A 44 1.03 2.48 4.34
CA MET A 44 0.54 1.36 5.16
C MET A 44 -0.89 1.62 5.66
N LYS A 45 -1.21 2.85 6.07
CA LYS A 45 -2.58 3.21 6.47
C LYS A 45 -3.59 3.09 5.32
N VAL A 46 -3.19 3.44 4.10
CA VAL A 46 -4.05 3.25 2.92
C VAL A 46 -4.33 1.77 2.68
N GLN A 47 -3.32 0.90 2.80
CA GLN A 47 -3.50 -0.55 2.68
C GLN A 47 -4.48 -1.08 3.74
N GLN A 48 -4.29 -0.69 5.01
CA GLN A 48 -5.21 -1.06 6.10
C GLN A 48 -6.63 -0.57 5.85
N LEU A 49 -6.81 0.64 5.33
CA LEU A 49 -8.13 1.17 4.97
C LEU A 49 -8.78 0.37 3.85
N VAL A 50 -8.02 0.00 2.82
CA VAL A 50 -8.51 -0.86 1.73
C VAL A 50 -8.97 -2.20 2.29
N ASP A 51 -8.16 -2.83 3.14
CA ASP A 51 -8.52 -4.12 3.75
C ASP A 51 -9.77 -3.99 4.64
N ALA A 52 -9.86 -2.95 5.47
CA ALA A 52 -11.03 -2.69 6.30
C ALA A 52 -12.31 -2.49 5.48
N VAL A 53 -12.23 -1.78 4.35
CA VAL A 53 -13.34 -1.63 3.41
C VAL A 53 -13.73 -2.98 2.81
N LYS A 54 -12.76 -3.81 2.41
CA LYS A 54 -13.02 -5.17 1.90
C LYS A 54 -13.79 -6.02 2.92
N TYR A 55 -13.33 -6.04 4.18
CA TYR A 55 -13.99 -6.77 5.25
C TYR A 55 -15.40 -6.24 5.52
N THR A 56 -15.56 -4.92 5.64
CA THR A 56 -16.87 -4.31 5.91
C THR A 56 -17.87 -4.61 4.79
N ILE A 57 -17.44 -4.55 3.53
CA ILE A 57 -18.34 -4.90 2.42
C ILE A 57 -18.76 -6.37 2.50
N ASN A 58 -17.82 -7.29 2.72
CA ASN A 58 -18.15 -8.72 2.83
C ASN A 58 -19.03 -9.07 4.04
N ASP A 59 -18.92 -8.32 5.14
CA ASP A 59 -19.69 -8.58 6.37
C ASP A 59 -21.12 -8.02 6.32
N TYR A 60 -21.37 -6.95 5.55
CA TYR A 60 -22.65 -6.23 5.58
C TYR A 60 -23.41 -6.22 4.25
N ILE A 61 -22.77 -6.55 3.13
CA ILE A 61 -23.38 -6.52 1.80
C ILE A 61 -23.19 -7.89 1.16
N ASP A 62 -24.28 -8.52 0.70
CA ASP A 62 -24.15 -9.74 -0.11
C ASP A 62 -23.40 -9.38 -1.40
N ILE A 63 -22.38 -10.16 -1.76
CA ILE A 63 -21.56 -9.94 -2.96
C ILE A 63 -22.45 -9.79 -4.21
N ALA A 64 -23.61 -10.46 -4.25
CA ALA A 64 -24.57 -10.35 -5.35
C ALA A 64 -25.19 -8.93 -5.52
N GLU A 65 -25.17 -8.11 -4.48
CA GLU A 65 -25.70 -6.73 -4.49
C GLU A 65 -24.66 -5.70 -4.95
N LEU A 66 -23.39 -6.09 -5.07
CA LEU A 66 -22.31 -5.22 -5.51
C LEU A 66 -22.28 -5.06 -7.04
N SER A 67 -21.82 -3.91 -7.52
CA SER A 67 -21.55 -3.74 -8.94
C SER A 67 -20.43 -4.68 -9.40
N PRO A 68 -20.41 -5.13 -10.67
CA PRO A 68 -19.35 -6.01 -11.19
C PRO A 68 -17.94 -5.44 -11.01
N LEU A 69 -17.80 -4.12 -11.11
CA LEU A 69 -16.54 -3.43 -10.84
C LEU A 69 -16.13 -3.59 -9.37
N MET A 70 -17.05 -3.41 -8.42
CA MET A 70 -16.74 -3.60 -7.01
C MET A 70 -16.45 -5.06 -6.68
N GLN A 71 -17.18 -6.01 -7.24
CA GLN A 71 -16.88 -7.44 -7.10
C GLN A 71 -15.44 -7.75 -7.55
N SER A 72 -14.99 -7.19 -8.69
CA SER A 72 -13.62 -7.37 -9.19
C SER A 72 -12.51 -6.73 -8.35
N LEU A 73 -12.85 -5.73 -7.52
CA LEU A 73 -11.90 -5.07 -6.60
C LEU A 73 -11.74 -5.84 -5.29
N LEU A 74 -12.73 -6.66 -4.94
CA LEU A 74 -12.79 -7.44 -3.70
C LEU A 74 -12.26 -8.86 -3.87
N MET A 75 -12.46 -9.47 -5.04
CA MET A 75 -11.90 -10.78 -5.45
C MET A 75 -10.41 -10.71 -5.79
#